data_AF-A0A7L0IKJ4-F1
#
_entry.id   AF-A0A7L0IKJ4-F1
#
_cell.length_a   1.000
_cell.length_b   1.000
_cell.length_c   1.000
_cell.angle_alpha   90.00
_cell.angle_beta   90.00
_cell.angle_gamma   90.00
#
_symmetry.space_group_name_H-M   'P 1'
#
loop_
_entity.id
_entity.type
_entity.pdbx_description
1 polymer ?
#
loop_
_entity_poly.entity_id
_entity_poly.type
_entity_poly.pdbx_seq_one_letter_code
_entity_poly.pdbx_strand_id
1 'polypeptide(L)'
;VLRCLGIPTRVITNFNSAHDSNTNLSVDKYIDISGKTLNLTEDSVWNFHVWNESWFTRRDLGSFYDGWQVLDATPQEKSKGIYQCGPASIRAIKEGDVNLDYDSPFVFAAVNADCVTWIRYSKKRKERIYSNTRKIGKRISTKAVGTNSRVDVTANYKYPEVKEFSFGIPYSQYKNSLMDDRKILVTAV
;
A
#
# COMPACT_ATOMS: atom_id res chain seq x y z
N VAL A 1 -12.45 19.69 -14.33
CA VAL A 1 -11.40 20.39 -15.12
C VAL A 1 -10.84 19.50 -16.23
N LEU A 2 -10.10 18.42 -15.93
CA LEU A 2 -9.36 17.62 -16.92
C LEU A 2 -10.19 17.12 -18.13
N ARG A 3 -11.39 16.57 -17.90
CA ARG A 3 -12.31 16.17 -18.99
C ARG A 3 -12.69 17.32 -19.94
N CYS A 4 -12.87 18.53 -19.40
CA CYS A 4 -13.20 19.72 -20.20
C CYS A 4 -12.03 20.12 -21.11
N LEU A 5 -10.80 19.90 -20.63
CA LEU A 5 -9.57 20.14 -21.40
C LEU A 5 -9.24 19.00 -22.38
N GLY A 6 -10.13 18.01 -22.55
CA GLY A 6 -9.93 16.89 -23.47
C GLY A 6 -9.04 15.77 -22.93
N ILE A 7 -8.67 15.78 -21.65
CA ILE A 7 -7.89 14.71 -21.04
C ILE A 7 -8.86 13.63 -20.52
N PRO A 8 -8.77 12.37 -20.99
CA PRO A 8 -9.62 11.31 -20.46
C PRO A 8 -9.28 11.07 -18.99
N THR A 9 -10.26 11.24 -18.11
CA THR A 9 -10.07 11.14 -16.66
C THR A 9 -11.21 10.37 -16.01
N ARG A 10 -10.90 9.55 -15.00
CA ARG A 10 -11.88 8.89 -14.12
C ARG A 10 -11.54 9.12 -12.65
N VAL A 11 -12.52 8.84 -11.78
CA VAL A 11 -12.39 8.96 -10.32
C VAL A 11 -12.19 7.56 -9.75
N ILE A 12 -11.25 7.44 -8.82
CA ILE A 12 -10.92 6.20 -8.14
C ILE A 12 -11.20 6.33 -6.66
N THR A 13 -11.77 5.29 -6.06
CA THR A 13 -11.90 5.15 -4.61
C THR A 13 -11.04 3.99 -4.13
N ASN A 14 -10.18 4.24 -3.16
CA ASN A 14 -9.35 3.25 -2.48
C ASN A 14 -9.84 3.06 -1.04
N PHE A 15 -10.20 1.84 -0.65
CA PHE A 15 -10.60 1.55 0.74
C PHE A 15 -9.40 1.12 1.58
N ASN A 16 -9.40 1.46 2.87
CA ASN A 16 -8.22 1.34 3.73
C ASN A 16 -7.00 2.02 3.09
N SER A 17 -7.14 3.28 2.72
CA SER A 17 -6.04 4.04 2.11
C SER A 17 -5.05 4.44 3.18
N ALA A 18 -3.79 4.07 3.01
CA ALA A 18 -2.74 4.56 3.89
C ALA A 18 -2.42 6.02 3.57
N HIS A 19 -2.05 6.75 4.61
CA HIS A 19 -1.34 8.02 4.52
C HIS A 19 -0.03 7.82 5.28
N ASP A 20 1.06 7.67 4.54
CA ASP A 20 2.43 7.54 5.05
C ASP A 20 3.08 8.93 5.03
N SER A 21 3.41 9.43 6.22
CA SER A 21 3.94 10.78 6.44
C SER A 21 5.47 10.86 6.35
N ASN A 22 6.16 9.72 6.31
CA ASN A 22 7.62 9.66 6.38
C ASN A 22 8.26 8.88 5.21
N THR A 23 7.45 8.41 4.25
CA THR A 23 7.87 7.78 3.00
C THR A 23 8.64 6.47 3.21
N ASN A 24 8.38 5.75 4.30
CA ASN A 24 8.99 4.45 4.57
C ASN A 24 8.16 3.25 4.07
N LEU A 25 7.03 3.51 3.40
CA LEU A 25 6.10 2.51 2.86
C LEU A 25 5.42 1.65 3.95
N SER A 26 5.34 2.18 5.18
CA SER A 26 4.71 1.57 6.34
C SER A 26 3.79 2.57 7.02
N VAL A 27 2.67 2.07 7.55
CA VAL A 27 1.83 2.81 8.51
C VAL A 27 2.16 2.29 9.89
N ASP A 28 2.89 3.10 10.66
CA ASP A 28 3.29 2.71 12.00
C ASP A 28 2.20 3.02 13.03
N LYS A 29 1.97 2.10 13.96
CA LYS A 29 1.13 2.31 15.14
C LYS A 29 1.93 2.03 16.38
N TYR A 30 1.91 2.97 17.32
CA TYR A 30 2.64 2.84 18.58
C TYR A 30 1.66 2.61 19.72
N ILE A 31 1.93 1.61 20.54
CA ILE A 31 1.22 1.36 21.79
C ILE A 31 2.21 1.30 22.96
N ASP A 32 1.77 1.62 24.16
CA ASP A 32 2.55 1.37 25.38
C ASP A 32 2.33 -0.04 25.93
N ILE A 33 3.02 -0.37 27.03
CA ILE A 33 2.93 -1.68 27.70
C ILE A 33 1.54 -1.98 28.28
N SER A 34 0.69 -0.97 28.44
CA SER A 34 -0.70 -1.13 28.91
C SER A 34 -1.69 -1.36 27.74
N GLY A 35 -1.20 -1.29 26.50
CA GLY A 35 -2.02 -1.38 25.29
C GLY A 35 -2.63 -0.05 24.83
N LYS A 36 -2.31 1.07 25.48
CA LYS A 36 -2.81 2.39 25.08
C LYS A 36 -2.08 2.88 23.84
N THR A 37 -2.83 3.40 22.86
CA THR A 37 -2.25 3.99 21.64
C THR A 37 -1.54 5.31 21.95
N LEU A 38 -0.36 5.47 21.34
CA LEU A 38 0.50 6.65 21.46
C LEU A 38 0.52 7.40 20.12
N ASN A 39 0.22 8.70 20.16
CA ASN A 39 0.23 9.58 18.98
C ASN A 39 1.67 10.04 18.68
N LEU A 40 2.49 9.12 18.14
CA LEU A 40 3.92 9.33 17.87
C LEU A 40 4.27 9.42 16.39
N THR A 41 3.28 9.25 15.52
CA THR A 41 3.37 9.39 14.08
C THR A 41 2.10 10.07 13.57
N GLU A 42 2.20 10.71 12.41
CA GLU A 42 1.06 11.27 11.68
C GLU A 42 0.46 10.25 10.71
N ASP A 43 1.06 9.05 10.59
CA ASP A 43 0.55 8.01 9.71
C ASP A 43 -0.87 7.61 10.09
N SER A 44 -1.71 7.40 9.08
CA SER A 44 -3.11 7.06 9.28
C SER A 44 -3.62 6.09 8.22
N VAL A 45 -4.75 5.44 8.52
CA VAL A 45 -5.48 4.63 7.54
C VAL A 45 -6.87 5.20 7.43
N TRP A 46 -7.18 5.75 6.27
CA TRP A 46 -8.48 6.32 5.95
C TRP A 46 -9.45 5.19 5.58
N ASN A 47 -10.70 5.31 6.02
CA ASN A 47 -11.76 4.35 5.65
C ASN A 47 -11.84 4.18 4.13
N PHE A 48 -11.80 5.31 3.42
CA PHE A 48 -11.55 5.39 1.99
C PHE A 48 -10.87 6.71 1.66
N HIS A 49 -10.19 6.74 0.52
CA HIS A 49 -9.64 7.94 -0.09
C HIS A 49 -9.96 7.96 -1.59
N VAL A 50 -10.04 9.15 -2.17
CA VAL A 50 -10.44 9.35 -3.57
C VAL A 50 -9.41 10.19 -4.30
N TRP A 51 -9.02 9.74 -5.50
CA TRP A 51 -8.16 10.50 -6.41
C TRP A 51 -8.65 10.39 -7.86
N ASN A 52 -7.92 10.97 -8.79
CA ASN A 52 -8.18 10.91 -10.22
C ASN A 52 -7.16 10.05 -10.94
N GLU A 53 -7.60 9.36 -11.99
CA GLU A 53 -6.70 8.78 -12.99
C GLU A 53 -6.91 9.51 -14.31
N SER A 54 -5.82 9.89 -14.98
CA SER A 54 -5.85 10.50 -16.30
C SER A 54 -5.01 9.72 -17.30
N TRP A 55 -5.49 9.60 -18.54
CA TRP A 55 -4.87 8.77 -19.55
C TRP A 55 -3.99 9.59 -20.49
N PHE A 56 -2.69 9.31 -20.48
CA PHE A 56 -1.72 9.90 -21.43
C PHE A 56 -0.41 9.11 -21.45
N THR A 57 0.45 9.43 -22.42
CA THR A 57 1.78 8.84 -22.57
C THR A 57 2.79 9.44 -21.59
N ARG A 58 3.72 8.64 -21.07
CA ARG A 58 4.86 9.04 -20.23
C ARG A 58 6.15 8.98 -21.02
N ARG A 59 6.33 9.94 -21.94
CA ARG A 59 7.56 10.02 -22.77
C ARG A 59 8.84 10.17 -21.94
N ASP A 60 8.70 10.72 -20.73
CA ASP A 60 9.73 10.88 -19.73
C ASP A 60 10.16 9.56 -19.06
N LEU A 61 9.29 8.54 -19.02
CA LEU A 61 9.58 7.22 -18.42
C LEU A 61 9.68 6.08 -19.45
N GLY A 62 9.13 6.27 -20.66
CA GLY A 62 9.03 5.25 -21.70
C GLY A 62 7.64 4.62 -21.83
N SER A 63 7.39 3.98 -22.97
CA SER A 63 6.05 3.48 -23.35
C SER A 63 5.50 2.39 -22.43
N PHE A 64 6.36 1.71 -21.67
CA PHE A 64 5.92 0.77 -20.65
C PHE A 64 5.07 1.46 -19.57
N TYR A 65 5.26 2.75 -19.29
CA TYR A 65 4.56 3.48 -18.23
C TYR A 65 3.38 4.34 -18.75
N ASP A 66 3.06 4.25 -20.04
CA ASP A 66 1.91 4.91 -20.66
C ASP A 66 0.57 4.42 -20.07
N GLY A 67 -0.47 5.24 -20.25
CA GLY A 67 -1.85 4.89 -19.90
C GLY A 67 -2.35 5.70 -18.71
N TRP A 68 -3.02 5.04 -17.77
CA TRP A 68 -3.60 5.70 -16.59
C TRP A 68 -2.52 6.16 -15.60
N GLN A 69 -2.59 7.43 -15.24
CA GLN A 69 -1.71 8.10 -14.28
C GLN A 69 -2.53 8.64 -13.11
N VAL A 70 -2.09 8.38 -11.88
CA VAL A 70 -2.70 8.91 -10.65
C VAL A 70 -2.40 10.40 -10.53
N LEU A 71 -3.44 11.18 -10.25
CA LEU A 71 -3.40 12.59 -9.90
C LEU A 71 -4.24 12.77 -8.64
N ASP A 72 -3.65 13.26 -7.56
CA ASP A 72 -4.35 13.50 -6.31
C ASP A 72 -4.20 14.97 -5.90
N ALA A 73 -5.34 15.68 -5.91
CA ALA A 73 -5.41 17.08 -5.54
C ALA A 73 -5.67 17.28 -4.03
N THR A 74 -5.85 16.19 -3.28
CA THR A 74 -6.06 16.26 -1.83
C THR A 74 -4.74 16.63 -1.17
N PRO A 75 -4.69 17.72 -0.38
CA PRO A 75 -3.45 18.18 0.23
C PRO A 75 -3.06 17.27 1.40
N GLN A 76 -2.34 16.18 1.10
CA GLN A 76 -1.80 15.24 2.09
C GLN A 76 -0.35 15.56 2.39
N GLU A 77 0.55 15.24 1.46
CA GLU A 77 1.98 15.51 1.56
C GLU A 77 2.42 16.60 0.58
N LYS A 78 3.51 17.30 0.94
CA LYS A 78 4.10 18.31 0.07
C LYS A 78 5.10 17.66 -0.89
N SER A 79 4.86 17.78 -2.19
CA SER A 79 5.83 17.45 -3.23
C SER A 79 6.51 18.73 -3.72
N LYS A 80 7.84 18.78 -3.60
CA LYS A 80 8.66 19.98 -3.93
C LYS A 80 8.18 21.25 -3.22
N GLY A 81 7.73 21.11 -1.97
CA GLY A 81 7.34 22.23 -1.10
C GLY A 81 5.90 22.71 -1.22
N ILE A 82 5.11 22.17 -2.15
CA ILE A 82 3.69 22.50 -2.35
C ILE A 82 2.81 21.26 -2.30
N TYR A 83 1.52 21.41 -1.99
CA TYR A 83 0.57 20.29 -1.98
C TYR A 83 0.16 19.93 -3.40
N GLN A 84 0.76 18.85 -3.91
CA GLN A 84 0.50 18.27 -5.22
C GLN A 84 0.91 16.80 -5.19
N CYS A 85 0.28 15.96 -6.00
CA CYS A 85 0.64 14.56 -6.13
C CYS A 85 0.38 14.07 -7.57
N GLY A 86 1.41 13.49 -8.16
CA GLY A 86 1.40 12.90 -9.49
C GLY A 86 1.85 13.86 -10.60
N PRO A 87 1.85 13.41 -11.87
CA PRO A 87 1.30 12.13 -12.32
C PRO A 87 2.17 10.90 -11.98
N ALA A 88 1.58 9.92 -11.28
CA ALA A 88 2.24 8.64 -10.98
C ALA A 88 1.69 7.53 -11.89
N SER A 89 2.56 6.78 -12.58
CA SER A 89 2.11 5.71 -13.47
C SER A 89 1.56 4.54 -12.68
N ILE A 90 0.33 4.11 -12.96
CA ILE A 90 -0.26 2.93 -12.28
C ILE A 90 0.58 1.68 -12.52
N ARG A 91 1.21 1.57 -13.69
CA ARG A 91 2.13 0.46 -13.97
C ARG A 91 3.35 0.52 -13.08
N ALA A 92 3.97 1.70 -12.88
CA ALA A 92 5.07 1.85 -11.93
C ALA A 92 4.64 1.48 -10.50
N ILE A 93 3.44 1.90 -10.07
CA ILE A 93 2.89 1.52 -8.76
C ILE A 93 2.72 0.00 -8.64
N LYS A 94 2.20 -0.65 -9.68
CA LYS A 94 1.99 -2.10 -9.68
C LYS A 94 3.29 -2.90 -9.62
N GLU A 95 4.29 -2.48 -10.40
CA GLU A 95 5.60 -3.15 -10.43
C GLU A 95 6.47 -2.80 -9.23
N GLY A 96 6.10 -1.78 -8.44
CA GLY A 96 6.88 -1.32 -7.28
C GLY A 96 8.05 -0.41 -7.65
N ASP A 97 8.01 0.20 -8.84
CA ASP A 97 9.02 1.15 -9.33
C ASP A 97 8.87 2.54 -8.68
N VAL A 98 8.92 2.59 -7.34
CA VAL A 98 8.62 3.78 -6.54
C VAL A 98 9.61 4.93 -6.71
N ASN A 99 10.78 4.67 -7.29
CA ASN A 99 11.78 5.72 -7.53
C ASN A 99 11.45 6.60 -8.74
N LEU A 100 10.43 6.25 -9.54
CA LEU A 100 10.06 7.00 -10.73
C LEU A 100 9.17 8.20 -10.38
N ASP A 101 9.39 9.31 -11.09
CA ASP A 101 8.54 10.48 -10.96
C ASP A 101 7.10 10.21 -11.43
N TYR A 102 6.08 10.85 -10.86
CA TYR A 102 6.11 11.77 -9.73
C TYR A 102 5.41 11.12 -8.53
N ASP A 103 5.94 11.33 -7.33
CA ASP A 103 5.28 10.97 -6.05
C ASP A 103 4.89 9.48 -5.92
N SER A 104 5.53 8.61 -6.72
CA SER A 104 5.26 7.17 -6.73
C SER A 104 5.38 6.49 -5.36
N PRO A 105 6.32 6.85 -4.45
CA PRO A 105 6.38 6.25 -3.12
C PRO A 105 5.11 6.50 -2.31
N PHE A 106 4.59 7.73 -2.35
CA PHE A 106 3.37 8.12 -1.64
C PHE A 106 2.15 7.37 -2.17
N VAL A 107 1.99 7.32 -3.49
CA VAL A 107 0.87 6.59 -4.12
C VAL A 107 0.98 5.09 -3.86
N PHE A 108 2.19 4.52 -3.89
CA PHE A 108 2.42 3.11 -3.57
C PHE A 108 2.05 2.79 -2.12
N ALA A 109 2.50 3.62 -1.17
CA ALA A 109 2.14 3.47 0.23
C ALA A 109 0.62 3.48 0.41
N ALA A 110 -0.09 4.42 -0.24
CA ALA A 110 -1.55 4.53 -0.14
C ALA A 110 -2.31 3.25 -0.50
N VAL A 111 -1.77 2.42 -1.42
CA VAL A 111 -2.40 1.17 -1.88
C VAL A 111 -1.75 -0.10 -1.34
N ASN A 112 -0.55 -0.03 -0.76
CA ASN A 112 0.17 -1.25 -0.41
C ASN A 112 1.13 -1.15 0.79
N ALA A 113 1.04 -0.10 1.61
CA ALA A 113 1.83 -0.02 2.82
C ALA A 113 1.50 -1.15 3.81
N ASP A 114 2.53 -1.62 4.51
CA ASP A 114 2.36 -2.53 5.65
C ASP A 114 1.82 -1.76 6.85
N CYS A 115 0.87 -2.33 7.58
CA CYS A 115 0.45 -1.77 8.88
C CYS A 115 1.24 -2.43 10.00
N VAL A 116 2.19 -1.71 10.59
CA VAL A 116 3.10 -2.23 11.61
C VAL A 116 2.73 -1.70 12.99
N THR A 117 2.53 -2.60 13.96
CA THR A 117 2.31 -2.22 15.36
C THR A 117 3.59 -2.41 16.17
N TRP A 118 3.98 -1.36 16.88
CA TRP A 118 5.14 -1.29 17.75
C TRP A 118 4.72 -1.11 19.20
N ILE A 119 5.26 -1.92 20.11
CA ILE A 119 5.25 -1.60 21.55
C ILE A 119 6.41 -0.66 21.84
N ARG A 120 6.13 0.49 22.47
CA ARG A 120 7.13 1.44 22.92
C ARG A 120 7.30 1.33 24.44
N TYR A 121 8.48 0.89 24.87
CA TYR A 121 8.83 0.78 26.28
C TYR A 121 9.47 2.07 26.83
N SER A 122 10.20 2.80 25.98
CA SER A 122 10.82 4.08 26.33
C SER A 122 11.10 4.90 25.07
N LYS A 123 11.70 6.09 25.23
CA LYS A 123 12.10 6.92 24.06
C LYS A 123 13.04 6.18 23.11
N LYS A 124 13.94 5.33 23.63
CA LYS A 124 14.98 4.63 22.85
C LYS A 124 14.67 3.15 22.55
N ARG A 125 13.69 2.55 23.22
CA ARG A 125 13.36 1.12 23.09
C ARG A 125 11.94 0.92 22.57
N LYS A 126 11.84 0.33 21.37
CA LYS A 126 10.60 -0.15 20.76
C LYS A 126 10.79 -1.54 20.18
N GLU A 127 9.70 -2.29 20.05
CA GLU A 127 9.68 -3.64 19.50
C GLU A 127 8.50 -3.80 18.55
N ARG A 128 8.72 -4.43 17.40
CA ARG A 128 7.66 -4.75 16.44
C ARG A 128 6.93 -6.00 16.94
N ILE A 129 5.63 -5.86 17.21
CA ILE A 129 4.83 -6.98 17.73
C ILE A 129 3.87 -7.57 16.69
N TYR A 130 3.55 -6.82 15.64
CA TYR A 130 2.61 -7.24 14.62
C TYR A 130 2.86 -6.49 13.32
N SER A 131 2.64 -7.15 12.19
CA SER A 131 2.57 -6.52 10.87
C SER A 131 1.40 -7.11 10.11
N ASN A 132 0.58 -6.26 9.49
CA ASN A 132 -0.46 -6.67 8.57
C ASN A 132 -0.13 -6.13 7.17
N THR A 133 0.38 -7.03 6.33
CA THR A 133 0.80 -6.75 4.95
C THR A 133 -0.36 -6.68 3.97
N ARG A 134 -1.59 -6.96 4.42
CA ARG A 134 -2.77 -7.11 3.56
C ARG A 134 -3.89 -6.18 3.97
N LYS A 135 -3.66 -5.18 4.81
CA LYS A 135 -4.74 -4.32 5.29
C LYS A 135 -5.06 -3.21 4.30
N ILE A 136 -4.02 -2.62 3.71
CA ILE A 136 -4.10 -1.41 2.91
C ILE A 136 -4.55 -1.74 1.48
N GLY A 137 -5.19 -0.77 0.84
CA GLY A 137 -5.48 -0.81 -0.59
C GLY A 137 -6.49 -1.87 -0.99
N LYS A 138 -7.73 -1.74 -0.53
CA LYS A 138 -8.80 -2.71 -0.79
C LYS A 138 -9.85 -2.16 -1.73
N ARG A 139 -10.37 -3.06 -2.58
CA ARG A 139 -11.52 -2.81 -3.46
C ARG A 139 -11.36 -1.47 -4.20
N ILE A 140 -10.19 -1.23 -4.78
CA ILE A 140 -9.93 0.00 -5.53
C ILE A 140 -10.93 0.04 -6.67
N SER A 141 -11.73 1.09 -6.75
CA SER A 141 -12.99 1.09 -7.51
C SER A 141 -13.11 2.31 -8.41
N THR A 142 -13.71 2.11 -9.58
CA THR A 142 -14.19 3.17 -10.46
C THR A 142 -15.61 2.86 -10.94
N LYS A 143 -16.33 3.88 -11.42
CA LYS A 143 -17.59 3.70 -12.14
C LYS A 143 -17.33 2.97 -13.48
N ALA A 144 -18.24 2.06 -13.84
CA ALA A 144 -18.27 1.41 -15.14
C ALA A 144 -18.56 2.39 -16.30
N VAL A 145 -18.07 2.03 -17.49
CA VAL A 145 -18.44 2.71 -18.73
C VAL A 145 -19.90 2.36 -19.06
N GLY A 146 -20.70 3.35 -19.43
CA GLY A 146 -22.11 3.16 -19.82
C GLY A 146 -23.09 2.85 -18.69
N THR A 147 -22.65 2.43 -17.49
CA THR A 147 -23.56 2.08 -16.37
C THR A 147 -23.08 2.66 -15.04
N ASN A 148 -23.92 2.60 -14.00
CA ASN A 148 -23.56 3.03 -12.63
C ASN A 148 -22.93 1.91 -11.79
N SER A 149 -22.63 0.76 -12.40
CA SER A 149 -22.02 -0.37 -11.70
C SER A 149 -20.58 -0.06 -11.27
N ARG A 150 -20.13 -0.72 -10.20
CA ARG A 150 -18.75 -0.67 -9.71
C ARG A 150 -17.86 -1.57 -10.57
N VAL A 151 -16.70 -1.05 -10.99
CA VAL A 151 -15.60 -1.85 -11.55
C VAL A 151 -14.49 -1.89 -10.51
N ASP A 152 -14.08 -3.11 -10.14
CA ASP A 152 -12.90 -3.32 -9.30
C ASP A 152 -11.64 -3.25 -10.15
N VAL A 153 -10.75 -2.32 -9.82
CA VAL A 153 -9.48 -2.08 -10.49
C VAL A 153 -8.28 -2.36 -9.58
N THR A 154 -8.47 -3.08 -8.46
CA THR A 154 -7.40 -3.38 -7.50
C THR A 154 -6.20 -4.06 -8.17
N ALA A 155 -6.45 -5.00 -9.09
CA ALA A 155 -5.42 -5.72 -9.83
C ALA A 155 -4.59 -4.85 -10.79
N ASN A 156 -5.02 -3.61 -11.05
CA ASN A 156 -4.23 -2.64 -11.81
C ASN A 156 -3.17 -1.97 -10.95
N TYR A 157 -3.40 -1.84 -9.64
CA TYR A 157 -2.49 -1.16 -8.71
C TYR A 157 -1.52 -2.11 -8.01
N LYS A 158 -1.91 -3.37 -7.82
CA LYS A 158 -1.08 -4.35 -7.13
C LYS A 158 -1.41 -5.77 -7.52
N TYR A 159 -0.45 -6.65 -7.28
CA TYR A 159 -0.64 -8.09 -7.39
C TYR A 159 -1.57 -8.62 -6.29
N PRO A 160 -2.18 -9.80 -6.47
CA PRO A 160 -2.96 -10.45 -5.44
C PRO A 160 -2.13 -10.66 -4.16
N GLU A 161 -2.73 -10.35 -3.01
CA GLU A 161 -2.14 -10.66 -1.71
C GLU A 161 -1.85 -12.18 -1.61
N VAL A 162 -0.66 -12.55 -1.16
CA VAL A 162 -0.30 -13.96 -0.95
C VAL A 162 -1.27 -14.56 0.07
N LYS A 163 -1.75 -15.79 -0.15
CA LYS A 163 -2.50 -16.54 0.87
C LYS A 163 -1.50 -17.16 1.84
N GLU A 164 -1.51 -16.72 3.10
CA GLU A 164 -0.84 -17.48 4.17
C GLU A 164 -1.70 -18.68 4.51
N PHE A 165 -1.07 -19.86 4.50
CA PHE A 165 -1.65 -21.08 5.03
C PHE A 165 -0.90 -21.41 6.31
N SER A 166 -1.56 -21.23 7.45
CA SER A 166 -1.07 -21.79 8.71
C SER A 166 -1.36 -23.28 8.70
N PHE A 167 -0.32 -24.11 8.67
CA PHE A 167 -0.45 -25.54 8.92
C PHE A 167 0.18 -25.85 10.28
N GLY A 168 -0.56 -26.53 11.14
CA GLY A 168 -0.01 -27.10 12.37
C GLY A 168 0.52 -28.48 12.05
N ILE A 169 1.80 -28.74 12.30
CA ILE A 169 2.32 -30.10 12.33
C ILE A 169 2.20 -30.58 13.79
N PRO A 170 1.43 -31.65 14.09
CA PRO A 170 1.45 -32.27 15.41
C PRO A 170 2.86 -32.72 15.79
N TYR A 171 3.24 -32.56 17.07
CA TYR A 171 4.55 -33.01 17.57
C TYR A 171 4.86 -34.48 17.22
N SER A 172 3.84 -35.34 17.25
CA SER A 172 3.96 -36.75 16.87
C SER A 172 4.46 -36.98 15.44
N GLN A 173 4.19 -36.06 14.51
CA GLN A 173 4.56 -36.19 13.10
C GLN A 173 6.01 -35.78 12.81
N TYR A 174 6.63 -34.96 13.66
CA TYR A 174 7.98 -34.46 13.41
C TYR A 174 9.00 -34.77 14.51
N LYS A 175 8.57 -35.32 15.66
CA LYS A 175 9.46 -35.59 16.81
C LYS A 175 10.69 -36.43 16.46
N ASN A 176 10.56 -37.34 15.49
CA ASN A 176 11.65 -38.22 15.08
C ASN A 176 12.59 -37.57 14.05
N SER A 177 12.24 -36.38 13.56
CA SER A 177 13.01 -35.58 12.60
C SER A 177 13.63 -34.34 13.26
N LEU A 178 13.53 -34.22 14.59
CA LEU A 178 14.20 -33.18 15.36
C LEU A 178 15.70 -33.49 15.41
N MET A 179 16.50 -32.53 15.00
CA MET A 179 17.94 -32.52 15.25
C MET A 179 18.22 -32.22 16.74
N ASP A 180 19.44 -32.46 17.21
CA ASP A 180 19.85 -32.24 18.61
C ASP A 180 19.60 -30.80 19.10
N ASP A 181 19.58 -29.83 18.18
CA ASP A 181 19.27 -28.43 18.47
C ASP A 181 17.76 -28.10 18.45
N ARG A 182 16.90 -29.13 18.40
CA ARG A 182 15.44 -29.04 18.29
C ARG A 182 14.95 -28.32 17.04
N LYS A 183 15.74 -28.31 15.96
CA LYS A 183 15.31 -27.84 14.64
C LYS A 183 14.88 -28.99 13.75
N ILE A 184 14.07 -28.67 12.74
CA ILE A 184 13.58 -29.61 11.73
C ILE A 184 13.92 -28.99 10.39
N LEU A 185 14.58 -29.75 9.52
CA LEU A 185 14.81 -29.33 8.15
C LEU A 185 13.53 -29.56 7.36
N VAL A 186 12.94 -28.49 6.85
CA VAL A 186 11.76 -28.55 5.97
C VAL A 186 12.21 -28.21 4.56
N THR A 187 12.12 -29.17 3.66
CA THR A 187 12.37 -28.96 2.23
C THR A 187 11.03 -28.83 1.53
N ALA A 188 10.76 -27.68 0.91
CA ALA A 188 9.61 -27.54 0.02
C ALA A 188 9.95 -28.24 -1.31
N VAL A 189 9.06 -29.13 -1.76
CA VAL A 189 9.11 -29.76 -3.09
C VAL A 189 8.13 -29.04 -4.00
#